data_AF-A0A8W8J520-F1
#
_entry.id   AF-A0A8W8J520-F1
#
_cell.length_a   1.000
_cell.length_b   1.000
_cell.length_c   1.000
_cell.angle_alpha   90.00
_cell.angle_beta   90.00
_cell.angle_gamma   90.00
#
_symmetry.space_group_name_H-M   'P 1'
#
loop_
_entity.id
_entity.type
_entity.pdbx_description
1 polymer ?
#
loop_
_entity_poly.entity_id
_entity_poly.type
_entity_poly.pdbx_seq_one_letter_code
_entity_poly.pdbx_strand_id
1 'polypeptide(L)'
;VESSAQWRVTDFPHPVYQAKQCGRKEASWICDPNGIISTQDADAIQQTVKETYDSTQCPCPECAANNQGYVIMVAIMPRMYRIVNRSANVQDVLYDARVYSYYLSQFWNVTTCDTNTLLLYSKDDDITYVMTWRNARRLLDDSKVQTITLNNRHYFDDSSNQEMIGKGLRNMVKNISEVFKEKAPRRVSSKK
;
A
#
# COMPACT_ATOMS: atom_id res chain seq x y z
N VAL A 1 21.00 -3.38 -21.40
CA VAL A 1 21.57 -2.66 -20.25
C VAL A 1 20.65 -2.93 -19.07
N GLU A 2 20.98 -3.96 -18.30
CA GLU A 2 20.35 -4.21 -17.01
C GLU A 2 20.75 -3.05 -16.08
N SER A 3 19.79 -2.24 -15.67
CA SER A 3 19.92 -1.48 -14.43
C SER A 3 18.67 -1.78 -13.62
N SER A 4 18.81 -2.78 -12.75
CA SER A 4 17.93 -2.99 -11.61
C SER A 4 17.81 -1.67 -10.85
N ALA A 5 16.68 -0.98 -11.02
CA ALA A 5 16.44 0.25 -10.30
C ALA A 5 16.17 -0.12 -8.85
N GLN A 6 17.22 -0.07 -8.03
CA GLN A 6 17.10 -0.03 -6.59
C GLN A 6 16.63 1.37 -6.19
N TRP A 7 15.50 1.46 -5.51
CA TRP A 7 14.88 2.74 -5.19
C TRP A 7 15.19 3.19 -3.78
N ARG A 8 15.73 4.41 -3.64
CA ARG A 8 15.73 5.12 -2.36
C ARG A 8 14.38 5.76 -2.14
N VAL A 9 14.00 5.92 -0.87
CA VAL A 9 12.74 6.60 -0.50
C VAL A 9 12.62 7.99 -1.13
N THR A 10 13.71 8.76 -1.14
CA THR A 10 13.74 10.14 -1.65
C THR A 10 13.63 10.23 -3.18
N ASP A 11 13.97 9.15 -3.87
CA ASP A 11 14.02 9.10 -5.33
C ASP A 11 12.79 8.39 -5.89
N PHE A 12 12.05 7.66 -5.05
CA PHE A 12 10.84 6.95 -5.45
C PHE A 12 9.73 7.95 -5.77
N PRO A 13 9.13 7.93 -6.97
CA PRO A 13 8.29 9.04 -7.41
C PRO A 13 7.02 9.18 -6.58
N HIS A 14 6.54 10.42 -6.46
CA HIS A 14 5.29 10.72 -5.76
C HIS A 14 4.08 10.44 -6.68
N PRO A 15 3.12 9.58 -6.32
CA PRO A 15 2.06 9.14 -7.24
C PRO A 15 1.06 10.26 -7.60
N VAL A 16 0.85 11.21 -6.70
CA VAL A 16 0.03 12.41 -6.99
C VAL A 16 0.76 13.44 -7.84
N TYR A 17 1.98 13.85 -7.46
CA TYR A 17 2.68 14.97 -8.10
C TYR A 17 3.56 14.58 -9.30
N GLN A 18 3.95 13.30 -9.39
CA GLN A 18 4.87 12.76 -10.40
C GLN A 18 4.27 11.53 -11.10
N ALA A 19 2.96 11.53 -11.35
CA ALA A 19 2.21 10.43 -11.95
C ALA A 19 2.90 9.77 -13.15
N LYS A 20 3.44 10.57 -14.09
CA LYS A 20 4.14 10.06 -15.28
C LYS A 20 5.36 9.21 -14.93
N GLN A 21 6.12 9.59 -13.90
CA GLN A 21 7.27 8.83 -13.42
C GLN A 21 6.84 7.54 -12.72
N CYS A 22 5.64 7.52 -12.13
CA CYS A 22 5.01 6.33 -11.54
C CYS A 22 4.39 5.37 -12.58
N GLY A 23 4.58 5.60 -13.88
CA GLY A 23 3.95 4.81 -14.94
C GLY A 23 2.45 5.10 -15.13
N ARG A 24 1.97 6.28 -14.68
CA ARG A 24 0.55 6.67 -14.72
C ARG A 24 0.34 7.88 -15.62
N LYS A 25 -0.84 7.98 -16.23
CA LYS A 25 -1.21 9.15 -17.06
C LYS A 25 -1.59 10.37 -16.24
N GLU A 26 -2.18 10.13 -15.07
CA GLU A 26 -2.76 11.14 -14.18
C GLU A 26 -2.46 10.78 -12.72
N ALA A 27 -2.65 11.76 -11.83
CA ALA A 27 -2.48 11.60 -10.39
C ALA A 27 -3.24 10.38 -9.87
N SER A 28 -2.57 9.59 -9.03
CA SER A 28 -3.08 8.32 -8.50
C SER A 28 -2.59 8.11 -7.07
N TRP A 29 -2.92 6.96 -6.48
CA TRP A 29 -2.27 6.47 -5.25
C TRP A 29 -1.35 5.27 -5.50
N ILE A 30 -0.96 5.03 -6.75
CA ILE A 30 -0.19 3.86 -7.17
C ILE A 30 1.06 4.34 -7.90
N CYS A 31 2.21 3.84 -7.47
CA CYS A 31 3.47 4.07 -8.13
C CYS A 31 4.12 2.75 -8.54
N ASP A 32 4.22 2.52 -9.84
CA ASP A 32 4.96 1.43 -10.48
C ASP A 32 5.86 2.00 -11.58
N PRO A 33 6.98 2.66 -11.20
CA PRO A 33 7.86 3.32 -12.17
C PRO A 33 8.55 2.36 -13.13
N ASN A 34 8.54 1.06 -12.85
CA ASN A 34 9.22 0.03 -13.64
C ASN A 34 8.27 -0.88 -14.42
N GLY A 35 6.95 -0.66 -14.34
CA GLY A 35 5.96 -1.48 -15.07
C GLY A 35 5.98 -2.94 -14.68
N ILE A 36 6.13 -3.23 -13.38
CA ILE A 36 6.11 -4.59 -12.83
C ILE A 36 4.73 -5.22 -13.02
N ILE A 37 3.65 -4.44 -12.95
CA ILE A 37 2.29 -4.88 -13.28
C ILE A 37 1.79 -4.24 -14.58
N SER A 38 0.77 -4.85 -15.16
CA SER A 38 0.10 -4.30 -16.33
C SER A 38 -0.58 -2.96 -16.02
N THR A 39 -0.72 -2.10 -17.02
CA THR A 39 -1.50 -0.85 -16.87
C THR A 39 -2.95 -1.15 -16.47
N GLN A 40 -3.52 -2.24 -16.98
CA GLN A 40 -4.87 -2.68 -16.67
C GLN A 40 -5.02 -3.05 -15.18
N ASP A 41 -4.05 -3.75 -14.61
CA ASP A 41 -4.08 -4.08 -13.17
C ASP A 41 -3.88 -2.83 -12.32
N ALA A 42 -2.96 -1.94 -12.72
CA ALA A 42 -2.77 -0.66 -12.04
C ALA A 42 -4.04 0.22 -12.09
N ASP A 43 -4.76 0.23 -13.22
CA ASP A 43 -6.05 0.93 -13.35
C ASP A 43 -7.13 0.31 -12.45
N ALA A 44 -7.20 -1.03 -12.38
CA ALA A 44 -8.14 -1.73 -11.51
C ALA A 44 -7.86 -1.48 -10.02
N ILE A 45 -6.58 -1.45 -9.63
CA ILE A 45 -6.16 -1.04 -8.29
C ILE A 45 -6.59 0.40 -8.04
N GLN A 46 -6.37 1.32 -8.99
CA GLN A 46 -6.69 2.75 -8.85
C GLN A 46 -8.18 2.95 -8.59
N GLN A 47 -9.01 2.23 -9.34
CA GLN A 47 -10.45 2.25 -9.17
C GLN A 47 -10.84 1.81 -7.75
N THR A 48 -10.25 0.72 -7.25
CA THR A 48 -10.56 0.18 -5.92
C THR A 48 -10.14 1.13 -4.80
N VAL A 49 -8.94 1.73 -4.89
CA VAL A 49 -8.46 2.68 -3.87
C VAL A 49 -9.29 3.97 -3.90
N LYS A 50 -9.71 4.43 -5.09
CA LYS A 50 -10.59 5.59 -5.24
C LYS A 50 -11.96 5.34 -4.64
N GLU A 51 -12.58 4.20 -4.95
CA GLU A 51 -13.85 3.82 -4.34
C GLU A 51 -13.76 3.71 -2.82
N THR A 52 -12.64 3.23 -2.29
CA THR A 52 -12.42 3.18 -0.84
C THR A 52 -12.39 4.57 -0.24
N TYR A 53 -11.64 5.49 -0.84
CA TYR A 53 -11.60 6.87 -0.42
C TYR A 53 -12.99 7.54 -0.50
N ASP A 54 -13.73 7.34 -1.59
CA ASP A 54 -15.03 7.99 -1.82
C ASP A 54 -16.17 7.41 -0.93
N SER A 55 -16.04 6.16 -0.46
CA SER A 55 -17.12 5.46 0.27
C SER A 55 -16.86 5.27 1.78
N THR A 56 -15.70 5.67 2.27
CA THR A 56 -15.35 5.56 3.69
C THR A 56 -15.28 6.96 4.32
N GLN A 57 -15.47 7.03 5.63
CA GLN A 57 -15.45 8.30 6.35
C GLN A 57 -14.21 8.38 7.25
N CYS A 58 -13.43 9.43 7.06
CA CYS A 58 -12.29 9.72 7.92
C CYS A 58 -12.74 9.99 9.38
N PRO A 59 -12.04 9.46 10.40
CA PRO A 59 -12.47 9.54 11.79
C PRO A 59 -12.10 10.86 12.49
N CYS A 60 -11.29 11.75 11.88
CA CYS A 60 -11.00 13.06 12.46
C CYS A 60 -11.99 14.13 11.96
N PRO A 61 -12.37 15.12 12.79
CA PRO A 61 -13.29 16.17 12.39
C PRO A 61 -12.87 16.96 11.14
N GLU A 62 -11.58 17.27 11.01
CA GLU A 62 -11.00 18.06 9.92
C GLU A 62 -11.15 17.42 8.54
N CYS A 63 -10.95 16.11 8.44
CA CYS A 63 -11.03 15.35 7.20
C CYS A 63 -12.47 14.87 6.94
N ALA A 64 -13.24 14.60 8.00
CA ALA A 64 -14.66 14.27 7.90
C ALA A 64 -15.47 15.43 7.29
N ALA A 65 -15.17 16.68 7.68
CA ALA A 65 -15.81 17.87 7.12
C ALA A 65 -15.56 18.05 5.61
N ASN A 66 -14.44 17.50 5.11
CA ASN A 66 -14.04 17.55 3.71
C ASN A 66 -14.43 16.28 2.93
N ASN A 67 -15.28 15.41 3.51
CA ASN A 67 -15.67 14.12 2.93
C ASN A 67 -14.47 13.26 2.48
N GLN A 68 -13.37 13.32 3.22
CA GLN A 68 -12.20 12.48 2.95
C GLN A 68 -12.42 11.10 3.56
N GLY A 69 -11.94 10.05 2.88
CA GLY A 69 -11.96 8.68 3.37
C GLY A 69 -10.60 8.14 3.78
N TYR A 70 -10.55 6.83 4.02
CA TYR A 70 -9.31 6.09 4.20
C TYR A 70 -8.57 5.98 2.87
N VAL A 71 -7.23 6.11 2.93
CA VAL A 71 -6.37 6.10 1.74
C VAL A 71 -5.54 4.82 1.70
N ILE A 72 -5.57 4.13 0.57
CA ILE A 72 -4.68 3.01 0.28
C ILE A 72 -3.68 3.47 -0.77
N MET A 73 -2.40 3.51 -0.39
CA MET A 73 -1.29 3.80 -1.28
C MET A 73 -0.61 2.50 -1.68
N VAL A 74 -0.09 2.44 -2.91
CA VAL A 74 0.56 1.24 -3.46
C VAL A 74 1.91 1.64 -4.07
N ALA A 75 2.99 1.06 -3.54
CA ALA A 75 4.36 1.24 -4.04
C ALA A 75 4.88 -0.08 -4.58
N ILE A 76 5.25 -0.11 -5.86
CA ILE A 76 5.68 -1.30 -6.58
C ILE A 76 7.06 -1.01 -7.16
N MET A 77 8.05 -1.84 -6.84
CA MET A 77 9.43 -1.61 -7.27
C MET A 77 10.22 -2.90 -7.46
N PRO A 78 11.29 -2.88 -8.28
CA PRO A 78 12.17 -4.04 -8.42
C PRO A 78 12.87 -4.35 -7.11
N ARG A 79 13.50 -3.34 -6.49
CA ARG A 79 14.26 -3.50 -5.25
C ARG A 79 14.18 -2.24 -4.41
N MET A 80 14.10 -2.41 -3.09
CA MET A 80 14.26 -1.31 -2.14
C MET A 80 15.73 -1.03 -1.86
N TYR A 81 16.06 0.23 -1.66
CA TYR A 81 17.31 0.58 -0.98
C TYR A 81 17.20 0.23 0.51
N ARG A 82 18.05 -0.71 0.95
CA ARG A 82 18.07 -1.17 2.35
C ARG A 82 18.61 -0.07 3.26
N ILE A 83 17.78 0.44 4.15
CA ILE A 83 18.10 1.59 5.01
C ILE A 83 19.00 1.17 6.17
N VAL A 84 18.72 0.01 6.77
CA VAL A 84 19.46 -0.46 7.96
C VAL A 84 20.60 -1.40 7.53
N ASN A 85 20.55 -1.91 6.30
CA ASN A 85 21.60 -2.67 5.62
C ASN A 85 22.19 -3.78 6.49
N ARG A 86 21.28 -4.58 7.08
CA ARG A 86 21.63 -5.78 7.87
C ARG A 86 21.88 -6.98 6.96
N SER A 87 21.95 -8.18 7.54
CA SER A 87 22.14 -9.41 6.77
C SER A 87 21.01 -9.64 5.76
N ALA A 88 21.21 -10.52 4.78
CA ALA A 88 20.21 -10.83 3.76
C ALA A 88 19.15 -11.85 4.24
N ASN A 89 19.01 -12.07 5.56
CA ASN A 89 17.97 -12.96 6.08
C ASN A 89 16.58 -12.32 6.00
N VAL A 90 15.53 -13.16 5.99
CA VAL A 90 14.13 -12.72 5.82
C VAL A 90 13.69 -11.69 6.86
N GLN A 91 14.09 -11.84 8.12
CA GLN A 91 13.70 -10.91 9.19
C GLN A 91 14.30 -9.52 8.99
N ASP A 92 15.54 -9.46 8.49
CA ASP A 92 16.21 -8.21 8.17
C ASP A 92 15.59 -7.54 6.93
N VAL A 93 15.22 -8.29 5.88
CA VAL A 93 14.50 -7.72 4.72
C VAL A 93 13.14 -7.14 5.17
N LEU A 94 12.40 -7.87 6.00
CA LEU A 94 11.12 -7.43 6.53
C LEU A 94 11.27 -6.16 7.39
N TYR A 95 12.33 -6.09 8.19
CA TYR A 95 12.64 -4.89 8.97
C TYR A 95 12.97 -3.69 8.07
N ASP A 96 13.79 -3.89 7.04
CA ASP A 96 14.09 -2.85 6.05
C ASP A 96 12.80 -2.38 5.35
N ALA A 97 11.91 -3.29 4.95
CA ALA A 97 10.63 -2.97 4.32
C ALA A 97 9.71 -2.13 5.23
N ARG A 98 9.69 -2.45 6.54
CA ARG A 98 8.97 -1.66 7.55
C ARG A 98 9.49 -0.23 7.64
N VAL A 99 10.80 -0.08 7.76
CA VAL A 99 11.44 1.25 7.88
C VAL A 99 11.28 2.04 6.58
N TYR A 100 11.47 1.38 5.44
CA TYR A 100 11.29 1.98 4.11
C TYR A 100 9.86 2.48 3.93
N SER A 101 8.86 1.65 4.23
CA SER A 101 7.44 2.02 4.13
C SER A 101 7.08 3.20 5.01
N TYR A 102 7.65 3.28 6.23
CA TYR A 102 7.44 4.40 7.13
C TYR A 102 7.90 5.71 6.51
N TYR A 103 9.17 5.77 6.10
CA TYR A 103 9.72 6.98 5.48
C TYR A 103 9.04 7.31 4.14
N LEU A 104 8.71 6.31 3.33
CA LEU A 104 8.01 6.56 2.06
C LEU A 104 6.61 7.14 2.29
N SER A 105 5.86 6.60 3.25
CA SER A 105 4.53 7.13 3.57
C SER A 105 4.58 8.56 4.13
N GLN A 106 5.65 8.91 4.87
CA GLN A 106 5.91 10.28 5.32
C GLN A 106 6.34 11.20 4.18
N PHE A 107 7.14 10.69 3.23
CA PHE A 107 7.57 11.46 2.06
C PHE A 107 6.39 11.77 1.14
N TRP A 108 5.48 10.82 0.94
CA TRP A 108 4.25 11.03 0.16
C TRP A 108 3.19 11.85 0.88
N ASN A 109 3.15 11.82 2.22
CA ASN A 109 2.31 12.69 3.07
C ASN A 109 0.89 12.99 2.54
N VAL A 110 0.12 11.97 2.17
CA VAL A 110 -1.16 12.17 1.48
C VAL A 110 -2.37 12.41 2.40
N THR A 111 -2.22 12.30 3.73
CA THR A 111 -3.30 12.55 4.72
C THR A 111 -2.76 13.19 5.99
N THR A 112 -3.59 13.95 6.71
CA THR A 112 -3.25 14.53 8.03
C THR A 112 -3.81 13.75 9.23
N CYS A 113 -4.72 12.79 9.01
CA CYS A 113 -5.45 12.08 10.06
C CYS A 113 -4.99 10.62 10.25
N ASP A 114 -3.77 10.24 9.87
CA ASP A 114 -3.26 8.86 10.07
C ASP A 114 -4.19 7.76 9.49
N THR A 115 -4.98 8.07 8.46
CA THR A 115 -5.95 7.15 7.82
C THR A 115 -5.36 6.39 6.64
N ASN A 116 -4.07 6.61 6.36
CA ASN A 116 -3.39 6.01 5.25
C ASN A 116 -2.80 4.63 5.58
N THR A 117 -2.83 3.77 4.57
CA THR A 117 -2.15 2.48 4.52
C THR A 117 -1.25 2.47 3.29
N LEU A 118 -0.04 1.92 3.42
CA LEU A 118 0.88 1.69 2.30
C LEU A 118 1.03 0.18 2.08
N LEU A 119 0.61 -0.30 0.91
CA LEU A 119 0.98 -1.61 0.38
C LEU A 119 2.27 -1.44 -0.43
N LEU A 120 3.32 -2.10 0.00
CA LEU A 120 4.63 -2.11 -0.65
C LEU A 120 4.88 -3.50 -1.23
N TYR A 121 5.26 -3.56 -2.49
CA TYR A 121 5.77 -4.76 -3.15
C TYR A 121 7.16 -4.50 -3.72
N SER A 122 8.14 -5.28 -3.28
CA SER A 122 9.50 -5.29 -3.80
C SER A 122 9.79 -6.66 -4.41
N LYS A 123 9.89 -6.68 -5.74
CA LYS A 123 9.93 -7.90 -6.55
C LYS A 123 11.17 -8.76 -6.28
N ASP A 124 12.35 -8.16 -6.34
CA ASP A 124 13.64 -8.84 -6.22
C ASP A 124 14.02 -9.10 -4.76
N ASP A 125 13.39 -8.39 -3.82
CA ASP A 125 13.54 -8.64 -2.39
C ASP A 125 12.56 -9.73 -1.87
N ASP A 126 11.65 -10.21 -2.73
CA ASP A 126 10.56 -11.14 -2.37
C ASP A 126 9.76 -10.70 -1.13
N ILE A 127 9.38 -9.41 -1.09
CA ILE A 127 8.63 -8.84 0.02
C ILE A 127 7.36 -8.15 -0.46
N THR A 128 6.27 -8.53 0.19
CA THR A 128 5.05 -7.74 0.26
C THR A 128 4.83 -7.28 1.71
N TYR A 129 4.69 -5.98 1.92
CA TYR A 129 4.53 -5.40 3.25
C TYR A 129 3.36 -4.42 3.27
N VAL A 130 2.59 -4.43 4.36
CA VAL A 130 1.49 -3.48 4.57
C VAL A 130 1.79 -2.67 5.82
N MET A 131 1.92 -1.36 5.64
CA MET A 131 2.05 -0.41 6.73
C MET A 131 0.71 0.28 7.00
N THR A 132 0.31 0.35 8.27
CA THR A 132 -0.91 1.06 8.69
C THR A 132 -0.58 2.17 9.67
N TRP A 133 -1.09 3.38 9.41
CA TRP A 133 -1.04 4.49 10.35
C TRP A 133 -2.07 4.33 11.47
N ARG A 134 -1.97 5.15 12.52
CA ARG A 134 -2.71 4.97 13.79
C ARG A 134 -4.21 4.76 13.60
N ASN A 135 -4.88 5.58 12.79
CA ASN A 135 -6.33 5.47 12.58
C ASN A 135 -6.70 4.37 11.59
N ALA A 136 -5.89 4.11 10.57
CA ALA A 136 -6.01 2.93 9.71
C ALA A 136 -5.90 1.62 10.50
N ARG A 137 -4.91 1.53 11.40
CA ARG A 137 -4.60 0.34 12.22
C ARG A 137 -5.72 -0.04 13.20
N ARG A 138 -6.59 0.91 13.57
CA ARG A 138 -7.78 0.62 14.38
C ARG A 138 -8.78 -0.30 13.67
N LEU A 139 -8.80 -0.25 12.34
CA LEU A 139 -9.67 -1.10 11.51
C LEU A 139 -8.88 -2.25 10.88
N LEU A 140 -7.68 -1.96 10.39
CA LEU A 140 -6.75 -2.90 9.75
C LEU A 140 -5.55 -3.16 10.66
N ASP A 141 -5.77 -3.94 11.72
CA ASP A 141 -4.74 -4.31 12.68
C ASP A 141 -3.73 -5.32 12.11
N ASP A 142 -2.67 -5.59 12.86
CA ASP A 142 -1.59 -6.50 12.44
C ASP A 142 -2.11 -7.93 12.17
N SER A 143 -3.16 -8.38 12.86
CA SER A 143 -3.77 -9.70 12.64
C SER A 143 -4.43 -9.76 11.27
N LYS A 144 -5.26 -8.76 10.93
CA LYS A 144 -5.89 -8.67 9.60
C LYS A 144 -4.86 -8.50 8.49
N VAL A 145 -3.82 -7.67 8.70
CA VAL A 145 -2.70 -7.54 7.75
C VAL A 145 -2.02 -8.89 7.51
N GLN A 146 -1.73 -9.64 8.57
CA GLN A 146 -1.11 -10.95 8.47
C GLN A 146 -2.00 -11.92 7.69
N THR A 147 -3.31 -11.98 8.00
CA THR A 147 -4.27 -12.82 7.27
C THR A 147 -4.30 -12.47 5.78
N ILE A 148 -4.42 -11.19 5.43
CA ILE A 148 -4.46 -10.74 4.03
C ILE A 148 -3.17 -11.12 3.30
N THR A 149 -2.02 -10.89 3.93
CA THR A 149 -0.71 -11.18 3.33
C THR A 149 -0.51 -12.68 3.11
N LEU A 150 -0.81 -13.51 4.11
CA LEU A 150 -0.66 -14.97 4.00
C LEU A 150 -1.61 -15.58 2.98
N ASN A 151 -2.86 -15.13 2.92
CA ASN A 151 -3.85 -15.64 1.96
C ASN A 151 -3.48 -15.32 0.50
N ASN A 152 -2.74 -14.25 0.27
CA ASN A 152 -2.33 -13.81 -1.06
C ASN A 152 -0.89 -14.20 -1.43
N ARG A 153 -0.12 -14.83 -0.53
CA ARG A 153 1.30 -15.17 -0.74
C ARG A 153 1.54 -15.91 -2.06
N HIS A 154 0.69 -16.89 -2.37
CA HIS A 154 0.83 -17.75 -3.54
C HIS A 154 0.83 -17.00 -4.88
N TYR A 155 0.31 -15.76 -4.93
CA TYR A 155 0.37 -14.92 -6.14
C TYR A 155 1.79 -14.41 -6.44
N PHE A 156 2.69 -14.45 -5.47
CA PHE A 156 4.03 -13.90 -5.55
C PHE A 156 5.13 -14.98 -5.59
N ASP A 157 4.75 -16.27 -5.62
CA ASP A 157 5.70 -17.40 -5.62
C ASP A 157 6.60 -17.42 -6.88
N ASP A 158 6.11 -16.89 -8.01
CA ASP A 158 6.88 -16.68 -9.23
C ASP A 158 6.95 -15.18 -9.55
N SER A 159 8.05 -14.55 -9.17
CA SER A 159 8.28 -13.13 -9.42
C SER A 159 8.43 -12.78 -10.91
N SER A 160 8.59 -13.75 -11.81
CA SER A 160 8.60 -13.50 -13.26
C SER A 160 7.19 -13.36 -13.85
N ASN A 161 6.17 -13.85 -13.15
CA ASN A 161 4.80 -13.88 -13.63
C ASN A 161 4.04 -12.58 -13.30
N GLN A 162 4.14 -11.61 -14.21
CA GLN A 162 3.48 -10.31 -14.09
C GLN A 162 1.96 -10.42 -13.85
N GLU A 163 1.26 -11.36 -14.51
CA GLU A 163 -0.18 -11.54 -14.36
C GLU A 163 -0.55 -11.95 -12.92
N MET A 164 0.19 -12.90 -12.36
CA MET A 164 -0.02 -13.36 -10.99
C MET A 164 0.28 -12.28 -9.96
N ILE A 165 1.35 -11.50 -10.16
CA ILE A 165 1.68 -10.34 -9.31
C ILE A 165 0.53 -9.31 -9.35
N GLY A 166 0.07 -8.95 -10.56
CA GLY A 166 -1.05 -8.02 -10.74
C GLY A 166 -2.32 -8.48 -10.02
N LYS A 167 -2.65 -9.77 -10.16
CA LYS A 167 -3.79 -10.41 -9.47
C LYS A 167 -3.63 -10.40 -7.95
N GLY A 168 -2.43 -10.70 -7.44
CA GLY A 168 -2.11 -10.67 -6.01
C GLY A 168 -2.30 -9.29 -5.40
N LEU A 169 -1.72 -8.26 -6.02
CA LEU A 169 -1.84 -6.87 -5.55
C LEU A 169 -3.29 -6.38 -5.60
N ARG A 170 -4.03 -6.69 -6.67
CA ARG A 170 -5.46 -6.37 -6.76
C ARG A 170 -6.27 -7.02 -5.65
N ASN A 171 -6.05 -8.30 -5.36
CA ASN A 171 -6.76 -9.00 -4.30
C ASN A 171 -6.41 -8.41 -2.92
N MET A 172 -5.14 -8.13 -2.64
CA MET A 172 -4.73 -7.51 -1.38
C MET A 172 -5.37 -6.14 -1.20
N VAL A 173 -5.34 -5.27 -2.22
CA VAL A 173 -5.99 -3.95 -2.17
C VAL A 173 -7.49 -4.07 -1.97
N LYS A 174 -8.14 -5.04 -2.64
CA LYS A 174 -9.57 -5.33 -2.45
C LYS A 174 -9.86 -5.75 -1.00
N ASN A 175 -9.10 -6.66 -0.42
CA ASN A 175 -9.30 -7.10 0.96
C ASN A 175 -9.06 -5.97 1.97
N ILE A 176 -8.06 -5.12 1.73
CA ILE A 176 -7.84 -3.90 2.54
C ILE A 176 -9.04 -2.95 2.43
N SER A 177 -9.53 -2.71 1.21
CA SER A 177 -10.72 -1.90 0.93
C SER A 177 -11.94 -2.42 1.69
N GLU A 178 -12.18 -3.74 1.67
CA GLU A 178 -13.29 -4.38 2.38
C GLU A 178 -13.24 -4.09 3.88
N VAL A 179 -12.06 -4.21 4.51
CA VAL A 179 -11.88 -3.90 5.94
C VAL A 179 -12.23 -2.44 6.26
N PHE A 180 -11.91 -1.48 5.39
CA PHE A 180 -12.27 -0.08 5.63
C PHE A 180 -13.74 0.24 5.37
N LYS A 181 -14.38 -0.51 4.47
CA LYS A 181 -15.81 -0.37 4.15
C LYS A 181 -16.72 -1.09 5.14
N GLU A 182 -16.17 -1.98 5.98
CA GLU A 182 -16.91 -2.60 7.07
C GLU A 182 -17.46 -1.53 8.02
N LYS A 183 -18.80 -1.48 8.18
CA LYS A 183 -19.41 -0.62 9.18
C LYS A 183 -18.98 -1.09 10.55
N ALA A 184 -18.44 -0.18 11.36
CA ALA A 184 -18.17 -0.47 12.77
C ALA A 184 -19.45 -1.04 13.42
N PRO A 185 -19.37 -2.17 14.15
CA PRO A 185 -20.52 -2.70 14.86
C PRO A 185 -21.06 -1.60 15.78
N ARG A 186 -22.38 -1.34 15.70
CA ARG A 186 -23.04 -0.37 16.59
C ARG A 186 -22.65 -0.71 18.02
N ARG A 187 -22.00 0.21 18.73
CA ARG A 187 -21.83 0.08 20.18
C ARG A 187 -23.22 -0.08 20.77
N VAL A 188 -23.56 -1.27 21.24
CA VAL A 188 -24.73 -1.46 22.09
C VAL A 188 -24.42 -0.66 23.34
N SER A 189 -25.08 0.49 23.50
CA SER A 189 -25.02 1.24 24.75
C SER A 189 -25.57 0.33 25.83
N SER A 190 -24.70 -0.23 26.66
CA SER A 190 -25.10 -0.72 27.98
C SER A 190 -25.66 0.49 28.71
N LYS A 191 -26.99 0.61 28.71
CA LYS A 191 -27.69 1.42 29.71
C LYS A 191 -27.44 0.71 31.04
N LYS A 192 -26.69 1.37 31.93
CA LYS A 192 -26.80 1.14 33.37
C LYS A 192 -27.91 2.02 33.90
#